data_AF-A0A537HYY3-F1
#
_entry.id   AF-A0A537HYY3-F1
#
_cell.length_a   1.000
_cell.length_b   1.000
_cell.length_c   1.000
_cell.angle_alpha   90.00
_cell.angle_beta   90.00
_cell.angle_gamma   90.00
#
_symmetry.space_group_name_H-M   'P 1'
#
loop_
_entity.id
_entity.type
_entity.pdbx_description
1 polymer ?
#
loop_
_entity_poly.entity_id
_entity_poly.type
_entity_poly.pdbx_seq_one_letter_code
_entity_poly.pdbx_strand_id
1 'polypeptide(L)'
;MTRTMTMLLGIFALAISVLAVPAVAGAAPTGSVDSANRVIFNSGSLTGVFEENVPHITFYATNELGRTTYQLNFRSLIEFSTSSGVSTYESPRLVAVADFDSASWTASNFYPVKDKTTGTTIGMGFNFTLNNQMTIVEKTPPPQSLKSGDVVLVVKAYNNTRTITVNGQSVTINTAEIKIDFVLKNWPFASTSDKLALQVNMHSNYNHFDLDQSTGTTTVDATNDEGAAVMEHPYTETSNTEQKVRYASGPVTSSMNVGFFHFVNTATVTPASGIPQSVQVVAAYKAEKDGPETFLKLYLVYPYFPSGSTLVHDPSFGLQGGLPTLYIIAGGAGVAGLAAVLVIRHRHLQVQRFPKSK
;
A
#
# COMPACT_ATOMS: atom_id res chain seq x y z
N MET A 1 27.44 -74.20 -15.21
CA MET A 1 27.38 -73.26 -14.07
C MET A 1 26.83 -71.95 -14.58
N THR A 2 25.70 -71.59 -14.02
CA THR A 2 24.75 -70.56 -14.46
C THR A 2 25.23 -69.16 -14.08
N ARG A 3 25.19 -68.21 -15.01
CA ARG A 3 24.66 -66.85 -14.78
C ARG A 3 24.48 -66.10 -16.10
N THR A 4 23.22 -66.06 -16.51
CA THR A 4 22.59 -65.17 -17.49
C THR A 4 22.76 -63.71 -17.06
N MET A 5 23.22 -62.84 -17.96
CA MET A 5 23.04 -61.39 -17.85
C MET A 5 22.15 -60.92 -19.01
N THR A 6 20.88 -60.73 -18.68
CA THR A 6 19.87 -60.08 -19.50
C THR A 6 20.13 -58.56 -19.43
N MET A 7 20.56 -57.93 -20.54
CA MET A 7 20.48 -56.47 -20.66
C MET A 7 19.07 -56.11 -21.11
N LEU A 8 18.30 -55.52 -20.18
CA LEU A 8 17.01 -54.89 -20.49
C LEU A 8 17.29 -53.48 -21.04
N LEU A 9 16.99 -53.28 -22.31
CA LEU A 9 17.00 -51.98 -22.98
C LEU A 9 15.67 -51.28 -22.65
N GLY A 10 15.67 -50.38 -21.67
CA GLY A 10 14.51 -49.55 -21.33
C GLY A 10 14.60 -48.18 -21.99
N ILE A 11 13.80 -47.95 -23.03
CA ILE A 11 13.59 -46.63 -23.65
C ILE A 11 12.60 -45.86 -22.76
N PHE A 12 13.08 -44.82 -22.06
CA PHE A 12 12.22 -43.83 -21.42
C PHE A 12 12.12 -42.61 -22.35
N ALA A 13 11.02 -42.54 -23.11
CA ALA A 13 10.65 -41.32 -23.84
C ALA A 13 9.90 -40.40 -22.88
N LEU A 14 10.58 -39.39 -22.32
CA LEU A 14 9.92 -38.31 -21.60
C LEU A 14 9.64 -37.17 -22.58
N ALA A 15 8.41 -37.08 -23.06
CA ALA A 15 7.92 -35.90 -23.78
C ALA A 15 7.71 -34.76 -22.77
N ILE A 16 8.62 -33.79 -22.73
CA ILE A 16 8.43 -32.55 -21.98
C ILE A 16 7.85 -31.52 -22.96
N SER A 17 6.52 -31.46 -23.06
CA SER A 17 5.83 -30.33 -23.68
C SER A 17 5.94 -29.13 -22.74
N VAL A 18 6.93 -28.26 -22.98
CA VAL A 18 6.96 -26.91 -22.39
C VAL A 18 5.90 -26.08 -23.09
N LEU A 19 4.69 -26.07 -22.54
CA LEU A 19 3.74 -25.01 -22.81
C LEU A 19 4.31 -23.75 -22.15
N ALA A 20 4.73 -22.80 -22.98
CA ALA A 20 4.90 -21.43 -22.54
C ALA A 20 3.54 -20.98 -21.98
N VAL A 21 3.44 -20.88 -20.66
CA VAL A 21 2.28 -20.27 -20.02
C VAL A 21 2.34 -18.79 -20.41
N PRO A 22 1.39 -18.26 -21.18
CA PRO A 22 1.35 -16.82 -21.41
C PRO A 22 1.29 -16.14 -20.05
N ALA A 23 1.93 -14.97 -19.93
CA ALA A 23 1.84 -14.13 -18.73
C ALA A 23 0.36 -14.06 -18.31
N VAL A 24 0.05 -14.75 -17.20
CA VAL A 24 -1.33 -14.86 -16.71
C VAL A 24 -1.75 -13.43 -16.42
N ALA A 25 -2.84 -12.96 -17.03
CA ALA A 25 -3.52 -11.74 -16.62
C ALA A 25 -3.55 -11.73 -15.08
N GLY A 26 -3.20 -10.59 -14.46
CA GLY A 26 -3.06 -10.50 -13.00
C GLY A 26 -4.22 -11.22 -12.32
N ALA A 27 -3.90 -12.17 -11.43
CA ALA A 27 -4.93 -12.94 -10.75
C ALA A 27 -5.95 -11.95 -10.16
N ALA A 28 -7.23 -12.17 -10.46
CA ALA A 28 -8.29 -11.28 -9.99
C ALA A 28 -8.17 -11.11 -8.46
N PRO A 29 -8.37 -9.90 -7.92
CA PRO A 29 -8.31 -9.68 -6.48
C PRO A 29 -9.27 -10.62 -5.76
N THR A 30 -8.85 -11.12 -4.61
CA THR A 30 -9.66 -12.00 -3.75
C THR A 30 -9.79 -11.42 -2.35
N GLY A 31 -10.90 -11.70 -1.68
CA GLY A 31 -11.20 -11.18 -0.36
C GLY A 31 -11.82 -12.27 0.52
N SER A 32 -11.44 -12.28 1.79
CA SER A 32 -12.09 -13.11 2.80
C SER A 32 -12.14 -12.37 4.13
N VAL A 33 -13.04 -12.81 5.00
CA VAL A 33 -13.07 -12.39 6.41
C VAL A 33 -12.73 -13.61 7.24
N ASP A 34 -11.76 -13.48 8.14
CA ASP A 34 -11.36 -14.58 9.01
C ASP A 34 -12.21 -14.66 10.29
N SER A 35 -11.93 -15.65 11.15
CA SER A 35 -12.65 -15.86 12.41
C SER A 35 -12.45 -14.74 13.43
N ALA A 36 -11.44 -13.88 13.25
CA ALA A 36 -11.17 -12.71 14.08
C ALA A 36 -11.79 -11.42 13.49
N ASN A 37 -12.68 -11.56 12.49
CA ASN A 37 -13.31 -10.46 11.76
C ASN A 37 -12.33 -9.57 10.98
N ARG A 38 -11.11 -10.07 10.70
CA ARG A 38 -10.14 -9.33 9.90
C ARG A 38 -10.48 -9.49 8.44
N VAL A 39 -10.45 -8.38 7.71
CA VAL A 39 -10.65 -8.39 6.25
C VAL A 39 -9.31 -8.63 5.59
N ILE A 40 -9.16 -9.80 4.98
CA ILE A 40 -7.98 -10.18 4.22
C ILE A 40 -8.28 -9.93 2.75
N PHE A 41 -7.40 -9.18 2.10
CA PHE A 41 -7.57 -8.72 0.74
C PHE A 41 -6.29 -8.96 -0.05
N ASN A 42 -6.38 -9.64 -1.20
CA ASN A 42 -5.23 -9.91 -2.07
C ASN A 42 -5.39 -9.19 -3.40
N SER A 43 -4.32 -8.57 -3.88
CA SER A 43 -4.21 -7.98 -5.23
C SER A 43 -2.84 -8.29 -5.81
N GLY A 44 -2.78 -9.06 -6.91
CA GLY A 44 -1.49 -9.45 -7.48
C GLY A 44 -0.61 -10.19 -6.47
N SER A 45 0.58 -9.63 -6.16
CA SER A 45 1.51 -10.16 -5.16
C SER A 45 1.35 -9.54 -3.76
N LEU A 46 0.40 -8.61 -3.59
CA LEU A 46 0.12 -7.90 -2.34
C LEU A 46 -0.99 -8.62 -1.56
N THR A 47 -0.74 -8.86 -0.28
CA THR A 47 -1.77 -9.16 0.72
C THR A 47 -1.88 -7.98 1.68
N GLY A 48 -3.09 -7.43 1.81
CA GLY A 48 -3.48 -6.48 2.85
C GLY A 48 -4.41 -7.13 3.86
N VAL A 49 -4.27 -6.77 5.11
CA VAL A 49 -5.10 -7.22 6.24
C VAL A 49 -5.58 -5.98 6.96
N PHE A 50 -6.89 -5.75 6.97
CA PHE A 50 -7.50 -4.73 7.82
C PHE A 50 -7.72 -5.38 9.18
N GLU A 51 -6.99 -4.90 10.17
CA GLU A 51 -6.94 -5.48 11.50
C GLU A 51 -8.18 -5.06 12.29
N GLU A 52 -8.88 -6.05 12.84
CA GLU A 52 -10.00 -5.86 13.75
C GLU A 52 -11.13 -4.97 13.16
N ASN A 53 -11.68 -4.08 13.99
CA ASN A 53 -12.72 -3.12 13.62
C ASN A 53 -12.19 -1.68 13.69
N VAL A 54 -10.93 -1.47 13.31
CA VAL A 54 -10.27 -0.15 13.22
C VAL A 54 -9.53 -0.03 11.87
N PRO A 55 -9.31 1.18 11.35
CA PRO A 55 -8.72 1.38 10.02
C PRO A 55 -7.19 1.23 10.02
N HIS A 56 -6.71 0.12 10.60
CA HIS A 56 -5.32 -0.30 10.66
C HIS A 56 -5.07 -1.36 9.60
N ILE A 57 -4.01 -1.17 8.81
CA ILE A 57 -3.73 -2.03 7.67
C ILE A 57 -2.33 -2.59 7.82
N THR A 58 -2.25 -3.91 7.90
CA THR A 58 -1.00 -4.65 7.72
C THR A 58 -0.90 -5.11 6.29
N PHE A 59 0.23 -4.91 5.62
CA PHE A 59 0.43 -5.41 4.26
C PHE A 59 1.83 -5.96 4.00
N TYR A 60 1.92 -6.90 3.07
CA TYR A 60 3.15 -7.63 2.75
C TYR A 60 3.03 -8.36 1.40
N ALA A 61 4.16 -8.88 0.92
CA ALA A 61 4.20 -9.74 -0.27
C ALA A 61 3.68 -11.15 0.04
N THR A 62 2.66 -11.62 -0.69
CA THR A 62 1.90 -12.85 -0.42
C THR A 62 2.78 -14.11 -0.34
N ASN A 63 3.79 -14.22 -1.20
CA ASN A 63 4.58 -15.44 -1.39
C ASN A 63 6.07 -15.27 -1.03
N GLU A 64 6.41 -14.30 -0.18
CA GLU A 64 7.79 -14.00 0.18
C GLU A 64 8.20 -14.73 1.48
N LEU A 65 9.24 -15.57 1.40
CA LEU A 65 9.86 -16.19 2.57
C LEU A 65 10.61 -15.11 3.37
N GLY A 66 10.33 -15.01 4.68
CA GLY A 66 10.91 -13.94 5.50
C GLY A 66 10.35 -12.55 5.17
N ARG A 67 9.08 -12.49 4.71
CA ARG A 67 8.37 -11.27 4.31
C ARG A 67 8.63 -10.09 5.25
N THR A 68 8.87 -8.92 4.65
CA THR A 68 8.79 -7.65 5.38
C THR A 68 7.32 -7.30 5.56
N THR A 69 6.94 -6.97 6.79
CA THR A 69 5.61 -6.48 7.11
C THR A 69 5.63 -4.96 7.17
N TYR A 70 4.62 -4.36 6.55
CA TYR A 70 4.38 -2.92 6.57
C TYR A 70 3.04 -2.65 7.25
N GLN A 71 2.95 -1.52 7.94
CA GLN A 71 1.74 -1.05 8.59
C GLN A 71 1.40 0.35 8.09
N LEU A 72 0.12 0.58 7.83
CA LEU A 72 -0.48 1.83 7.41
C LEU A 72 -1.79 2.03 8.20
N ASN A 73 -1.79 2.97 9.12
CA ASN A 73 -2.90 3.17 10.06
C ASN A 73 -3.48 4.57 9.87
N PHE A 74 -4.75 4.66 9.45
CA PHE A 74 -5.47 5.93 9.52
C PHE A 74 -5.81 6.18 10.97
N ARG A 75 -5.14 7.13 11.62
CA ARG A 75 -5.14 7.24 13.08
C ARG A 75 -6.17 8.25 13.59
N SER A 76 -6.25 9.41 12.96
CA SER A 76 -7.08 10.51 13.46
C SER A 76 -7.38 11.57 12.41
N LEU A 77 -8.41 12.36 12.69
CA LEU A 77 -8.63 13.67 12.09
C LEU A 77 -8.30 14.76 13.10
N ILE A 78 -7.51 15.75 12.68
CA ILE A 78 -7.03 16.81 13.55
C ILE A 78 -7.38 18.16 12.93
N GLU A 79 -8.26 18.90 13.58
CA GLU A 79 -8.46 20.31 13.26
C GLU A 79 -7.38 21.15 13.93
N PHE A 80 -6.87 22.12 13.19
CA PHE A 80 -5.86 23.03 13.69
C PHE A 80 -6.04 24.44 13.14
N SER A 81 -5.67 25.40 13.98
CA SER A 81 -5.73 26.82 13.63
C SER A 81 -4.53 27.23 12.79
N THR A 82 -4.75 28.09 11.81
CA THR A 82 -3.66 28.68 11.04
C THR A 82 -3.88 30.15 10.78
N SER A 83 -2.79 30.91 10.73
CA SER A 83 -2.78 32.30 10.30
C SER A 83 -2.57 32.46 8.78
N SER A 84 -2.37 31.37 8.02
CA SER A 84 -2.04 31.43 6.59
C SER A 84 -2.78 30.38 5.75
N GLY A 85 -3.00 30.70 4.47
CA GLY A 85 -3.86 29.93 3.58
C GLY A 85 -3.39 28.52 3.21
N VAL A 86 -2.08 28.20 3.27
CA VAL A 86 -1.50 26.91 2.84
C VAL A 86 -0.48 26.39 3.87
N SER A 87 -0.77 26.55 5.17
CA SER A 87 0.09 25.95 6.20
C SER A 87 -0.07 24.43 6.26
N THR A 88 1.05 23.74 6.47
CA THR A 88 1.10 22.35 6.92
C THR A 88 0.63 22.23 8.38
N TYR A 89 0.42 21.01 8.87
CA TYR A 89 0.04 20.78 10.27
C TYR A 89 1.22 21.06 11.21
N GLU A 90 0.93 21.67 12.36
CA GLU A 90 1.86 21.91 13.47
C GLU A 90 1.13 21.60 14.80
N SER A 91 1.67 20.68 15.59
CA SER A 91 1.04 20.17 16.83
C SER A 91 0.55 21.24 17.82
N PRO A 92 1.28 22.34 18.09
CA PRO A 92 0.81 23.39 19.01
C PRO A 92 -0.51 24.06 18.57
N ARG A 93 -0.82 24.01 17.27
CA ARG A 93 -1.99 24.64 16.67
C ARG A 93 -3.27 23.81 16.74
N LEU A 94 -3.21 22.60 17.30
CA LEU A 94 -4.35 21.70 17.48
C LEU A 94 -5.55 22.44 18.10
N VAL A 95 -6.73 22.23 17.53
CA VAL A 95 -8.02 22.77 17.97
C VAL A 95 -8.93 21.63 18.42
N ALA A 96 -9.04 20.58 17.61
CA ALA A 96 -9.88 19.42 17.88
C ALA A 96 -9.30 18.13 17.27
N VAL A 97 -9.63 16.98 17.85
CA VAL A 97 -9.18 15.67 17.36
C VAL A 97 -10.32 14.66 17.39
N ALA A 98 -10.47 13.89 16.33
CA ALA A 98 -11.30 12.69 16.28
C ALA A 98 -10.38 11.46 16.13
N ASP A 99 -10.31 10.64 17.17
CA ASP A 99 -9.45 9.45 17.23
C ASP A 99 -10.20 8.24 16.63
N PHE A 100 -9.62 7.61 15.60
CA PHE A 100 -10.26 6.49 14.89
C PHE A 100 -10.30 5.20 15.72
N ASP A 101 -9.42 5.02 16.68
CA ASP A 101 -9.37 3.85 17.58
C ASP A 101 -10.38 3.96 18.72
N SER A 102 -10.90 5.17 18.97
CA SER A 102 -11.97 5.40 19.94
C SER A 102 -13.36 4.98 19.45
N ALA A 103 -13.47 4.61 18.17
CA ALA A 103 -14.72 4.31 17.49
C ALA A 103 -14.77 2.87 16.96
N SER A 104 -15.96 2.45 16.56
CA SER A 104 -16.21 1.13 15.99
C SER A 104 -16.42 1.25 14.49
N TRP A 105 -15.80 0.35 13.74
CA TRP A 105 -15.89 0.32 12.28
C TRP A 105 -16.49 -0.99 11.77
N THR A 106 -17.08 -0.94 10.59
CA THR A 106 -17.68 -2.11 9.95
C THR A 106 -17.24 -2.19 8.50
N ALA A 107 -16.76 -3.37 8.11
CA ALA A 107 -16.53 -3.72 6.72
C ALA A 107 -17.83 -4.14 6.03
N SER A 108 -18.05 -3.66 4.81
CA SER A 108 -19.11 -4.19 3.95
C SER A 108 -18.74 -5.56 3.39
N ASN A 109 -19.73 -6.25 2.81
CA ASN A 109 -19.43 -7.34 1.90
C ASN A 109 -18.58 -6.86 0.72
N PHE A 110 -17.77 -7.77 0.16
CA PHE A 110 -17.05 -7.51 -1.08
C PHE A 110 -18.01 -7.33 -2.26
N TYR A 111 -17.67 -6.42 -3.16
CA TYR A 111 -18.44 -6.15 -4.38
C TYR A 111 -17.52 -6.03 -5.60
N PRO A 112 -18.03 -6.36 -6.81
CA PRO A 112 -17.28 -6.17 -8.04
C PRO A 112 -17.17 -4.67 -8.36
N VAL A 113 -15.95 -4.20 -8.62
CA VAL A 113 -15.72 -2.86 -9.18
C VAL A 113 -15.96 -2.95 -10.67
N LYS A 114 -16.89 -2.14 -11.18
CA LYS A 114 -17.27 -2.13 -12.60
C LYS A 114 -16.76 -0.90 -13.32
N ASP A 115 -16.31 -1.09 -14.55
CA ASP A 115 -16.01 -0.01 -15.46
C ASP A 115 -17.31 0.71 -15.84
N LYS A 116 -17.36 2.04 -15.65
CA LYS A 116 -18.58 2.81 -15.83
C LYS A 116 -19.10 2.81 -17.28
N THR A 117 -18.20 2.66 -18.26
CA THR A 117 -18.53 2.74 -19.69
C THR A 117 -18.94 1.38 -20.23
N THR A 118 -18.20 0.33 -19.87
CA THR A 118 -18.39 -1.02 -20.43
C THR A 118 -19.22 -1.95 -19.54
N GLY A 119 -19.39 -1.62 -18.26
CA GLY A 119 -20.06 -2.47 -17.26
C GLY A 119 -19.25 -3.72 -16.86
N THR A 120 -18.05 -3.90 -17.40
CA THR A 120 -17.18 -5.05 -17.14
C THR A 120 -16.60 -4.99 -15.72
N THR A 121 -16.45 -6.15 -15.07
CA THR A 121 -15.77 -6.24 -13.78
C THR A 121 -14.28 -6.02 -13.98
N ILE A 122 -13.75 -4.97 -13.36
CA ILE A 122 -12.36 -4.51 -13.47
C ILE A 122 -11.59 -4.66 -12.17
N GLY A 123 -12.25 -5.13 -11.11
CA GLY A 123 -11.65 -5.24 -9.79
C GLY A 123 -12.66 -5.68 -8.74
N MET A 124 -12.25 -5.55 -7.48
CA MET A 124 -13.06 -5.82 -6.31
C MET A 124 -12.86 -4.71 -5.29
N GLY A 125 -13.89 -4.42 -4.52
CA GLY A 125 -13.83 -3.46 -3.44
C GLY A 125 -14.69 -3.86 -2.25
N PHE A 126 -14.48 -3.14 -1.16
CA PHE A 126 -15.32 -3.16 0.03
C PHE A 126 -15.22 -1.78 0.69
N ASN A 127 -16.17 -1.45 1.56
CA ASN A 127 -16.16 -0.20 2.30
C ASN A 127 -15.87 -0.49 3.76
N PHE A 128 -14.99 0.29 4.37
CA PHE A 128 -14.76 0.28 5.81
C PHE A 128 -15.32 1.56 6.40
N THR A 129 -16.41 1.44 7.16
CA THR A 129 -17.26 2.57 7.52
C THR A 129 -17.31 2.75 9.02
N LEU A 130 -17.20 4.00 9.47
CA LEU A 130 -17.49 4.37 10.86
C LEU A 130 -18.91 3.95 11.21
N ASN A 131 -19.07 3.05 12.17
CA ASN A 131 -20.36 2.41 12.46
C ASN A 131 -21.13 3.10 13.60
N ASN A 132 -20.44 3.78 14.50
CA ASN A 132 -21.00 4.48 15.65
C ASN A 132 -20.59 5.96 15.67
N GLN A 133 -21.11 6.69 16.64
CA GLN A 133 -20.74 8.08 16.85
C GLN A 133 -19.30 8.15 17.37
N MET A 134 -18.46 8.96 16.73
CA MET A 134 -17.10 9.25 17.17
C MET A 134 -17.07 10.63 17.81
N THR A 135 -16.64 10.71 19.07
CA THR A 135 -16.50 11.98 19.77
C THR A 135 -15.32 12.77 19.22
N ILE A 136 -15.53 14.06 19.00
CA ILE A 136 -14.47 15.01 18.69
C ILE A 136 -14.04 15.64 20.03
N VAL A 137 -12.76 15.47 20.37
CA VAL A 137 -12.16 16.07 21.57
C VAL A 137 -11.65 17.44 21.19
N GLU A 138 -12.34 18.48 21.66
CA GLU A 138 -12.00 19.88 21.41
C GLU A 138 -11.17 20.47 22.55
N LYS A 139 -10.31 21.45 22.23
CA LYS A 139 -9.71 22.33 23.26
C LYS A 139 -10.74 23.27 23.90
N THR A 140 -11.85 23.59 23.21
CA THR A 140 -12.92 24.48 23.69
C THR A 140 -14.31 24.04 23.21
N PRO A 141 -15.37 24.00 24.06
CA PRO A 141 -16.69 23.41 23.74
C PRO A 141 -17.55 24.24 22.76
N PRO A 142 -18.65 23.69 22.18
CA PRO A 142 -19.43 22.52 22.65
C PRO A 142 -19.07 21.19 21.97
N PRO A 143 -19.20 20.04 22.68
CA PRO A 143 -18.81 18.73 22.15
C PRO A 143 -19.44 18.42 20.79
N GLN A 144 -18.59 18.20 19.80
CA GLN A 144 -18.99 17.72 18.49
C GLN A 144 -18.73 16.23 18.31
N SER A 145 -19.29 15.68 17.24
CA SER A 145 -19.12 14.28 16.91
C SER A 145 -19.37 14.02 15.44
N LEU A 146 -18.67 13.02 14.91
CA LEU A 146 -19.01 12.41 13.63
C LEU A 146 -20.03 11.30 13.84
N LYS A 147 -20.97 11.16 12.92
CA LYS A 147 -22.02 10.14 12.94
C LYS A 147 -21.59 8.91 12.16
N SER A 148 -22.33 7.82 12.36
CA SER A 148 -22.23 6.62 11.52
C SER A 148 -22.31 6.99 10.03
N GLY A 149 -21.34 6.53 9.24
CA GLY A 149 -21.26 6.80 7.79
C GLY A 149 -20.69 8.17 7.38
N ASP A 150 -20.29 9.02 8.33
CA ASP A 150 -19.59 10.27 8.03
C ASP A 150 -18.14 10.04 7.59
N VAL A 151 -17.50 8.96 8.04
CA VAL A 151 -16.17 8.55 7.60
C VAL A 151 -16.25 7.17 6.93
N VAL A 152 -15.72 7.08 5.70
CA VAL A 152 -15.67 5.83 4.93
C VAL A 152 -14.31 5.72 4.24
N LEU A 153 -13.67 4.57 4.38
CA LEU A 153 -12.56 4.15 3.52
C LEU A 153 -13.11 3.23 2.44
N VAL A 154 -13.15 3.70 1.19
CA VAL A 154 -13.58 2.89 0.05
C VAL A 154 -12.36 2.18 -0.52
N VAL A 155 -12.23 0.89 -0.23
CA VAL A 155 -11.05 0.11 -0.58
C VAL A 155 -11.29 -0.60 -1.90
N LYS A 156 -10.37 -0.45 -2.86
CA LYS A 156 -10.46 -1.06 -4.19
C LYS A 156 -9.13 -1.61 -4.65
N ALA A 157 -9.18 -2.72 -5.37
CA ALA A 157 -8.07 -3.15 -6.19
C ALA A 157 -8.53 -3.61 -7.56
N TYR A 158 -7.61 -3.58 -8.52
CA TYR A 158 -7.90 -3.78 -9.93
C TYR A 158 -7.27 -5.06 -10.47
N ASN A 159 -7.94 -5.69 -11.43
CA ASN A 159 -7.51 -6.94 -12.05
C ASN A 159 -6.20 -6.78 -12.84
N ASN A 160 -5.93 -5.59 -13.38
CA ASN A 160 -4.79 -5.28 -14.22
C ASN A 160 -4.26 -3.89 -13.87
N THR A 161 -3.05 -3.58 -14.32
CA THR A 161 -2.53 -2.20 -14.28
C THR A 161 -3.46 -1.30 -15.09
N ARG A 162 -3.88 -0.18 -14.51
CA ARG A 162 -4.78 0.77 -15.17
C ARG A 162 -4.43 2.20 -14.85
N THR A 163 -4.61 3.06 -15.83
CA THR A 163 -4.63 4.51 -15.61
C THR A 163 -6.06 4.92 -15.25
N ILE A 164 -6.21 5.59 -14.11
CA ILE A 164 -7.46 6.19 -13.65
C ILE A 164 -7.31 7.71 -13.65
N THR A 165 -8.44 8.41 -13.79
CA THR A 165 -8.47 9.87 -13.64
C THR A 165 -8.96 10.22 -12.24
N VAL A 166 -8.10 10.87 -11.47
CA VAL A 166 -8.36 11.38 -10.11
C VAL A 166 -8.28 12.90 -10.18
N ASN A 167 -9.37 13.60 -9.87
CA ASN A 167 -9.43 15.07 -9.90
C ASN A 167 -8.92 15.71 -11.21
N GLY A 168 -9.16 15.05 -12.35
CA GLY A 168 -8.68 15.49 -13.67
C GLY A 168 -7.22 15.12 -13.99
N GLN A 169 -6.52 14.45 -13.10
CA GLN A 169 -5.14 13.98 -13.27
C GLN A 169 -5.11 12.47 -13.55
N SER A 170 -4.18 12.03 -14.40
CA SER A 170 -4.00 10.60 -14.71
C SER A 170 -3.02 9.95 -13.75
N VAL A 171 -3.47 8.94 -13.01
CA VAL A 171 -2.67 8.15 -12.07
C VAL A 171 -2.67 6.69 -12.52
N THR A 172 -1.51 6.03 -12.49
CA THR A 172 -1.39 4.62 -12.89
C THR A 172 -1.37 3.73 -11.66
N ILE A 173 -2.35 2.84 -11.56
CA ILE A 173 -2.49 1.88 -10.47
C ILE A 173 -2.04 0.52 -10.96
N ASN A 174 -1.08 -0.08 -10.25
CA ASN A 174 -0.54 -1.38 -10.61
C ASN A 174 -1.35 -2.54 -9.97
N THR A 175 -1.03 -3.79 -10.30
CA THR A 175 -1.75 -4.97 -9.80
C THR A 175 -1.42 -5.33 -8.34
N ALA A 176 -0.31 -4.84 -7.79
CA ALA A 176 0.10 -4.99 -6.40
C ALA A 176 -0.10 -3.68 -5.62
N GLU A 177 -1.22 -2.99 -5.88
CA GLU A 177 -1.58 -1.71 -5.28
C GLU A 177 -3.08 -1.67 -4.97
N ILE A 178 -3.41 -1.10 -3.82
CA ILE A 178 -4.77 -0.92 -3.32
C ILE A 178 -5.06 0.58 -3.23
N LYS A 179 -6.17 1.01 -3.85
CA LYS A 179 -6.72 2.36 -3.68
C LYS A 179 -7.59 2.42 -2.43
N ILE A 180 -7.51 3.55 -1.75
CA ILE A 180 -8.39 3.90 -0.65
C ILE A 180 -8.97 5.28 -0.96
N ASP A 181 -10.26 5.37 -1.28
CA ASP A 181 -10.92 6.69 -1.26
C ASP A 181 -11.26 7.00 0.20
N PHE A 182 -10.56 7.96 0.80
CA PHE A 182 -10.93 8.55 2.08
C PHE A 182 -12.08 9.51 1.87
N VAL A 183 -13.26 9.17 2.41
CA VAL A 183 -14.47 9.98 2.33
C VAL A 183 -14.82 10.51 3.72
N LEU A 184 -14.91 11.82 3.83
CA LEU A 184 -15.33 12.51 5.06
C LEU A 184 -16.52 13.43 4.76
N LYS A 185 -17.54 13.35 5.59
CA LYS A 185 -18.72 14.21 5.53
C LYS A 185 -18.82 15.06 6.78
N ASN A 186 -19.33 16.27 6.60
CA ASN A 186 -19.84 17.09 7.70
C ASN A 186 -18.82 17.37 8.82
N TRP A 187 -17.53 17.53 8.52
CA TRP A 187 -16.57 17.96 9.56
C TRP A 187 -17.02 19.32 10.15
N PRO A 188 -17.22 19.40 11.47
CA PRO A 188 -17.82 20.57 12.11
C PRO A 188 -16.77 21.61 12.53
N PHE A 189 -16.08 22.22 11.56
CA PHE A 189 -15.02 23.22 11.83
C PHE A 189 -15.40 24.26 12.90
N ALA A 190 -14.46 24.51 13.83
CA ALA A 190 -14.54 25.56 14.83
C ALA A 190 -14.40 26.95 14.21
N SER A 191 -13.60 27.09 13.15
CA SER A 191 -13.42 28.35 12.41
C SER A 191 -13.27 28.13 10.90
N THR A 192 -13.67 29.14 10.11
CA THR A 192 -13.45 29.15 8.66
C THR A 192 -11.99 29.37 8.26
N SER A 193 -11.13 29.76 9.22
CA SER A 193 -9.68 29.84 9.05
C SER A 193 -8.96 28.53 9.28
N ASP A 194 -9.64 27.55 9.88
CA ASP A 194 -9.00 26.32 10.35
C ASP A 194 -8.84 25.32 9.20
N LYS A 195 -7.97 24.34 9.44
CA LYS A 195 -7.63 23.28 8.49
C LYS A 195 -7.79 21.94 9.16
N LEU A 196 -7.91 20.91 8.35
CA LEU A 196 -8.09 19.54 8.81
C LEU A 196 -6.93 18.68 8.32
N ALA A 197 -6.26 17.98 9.22
CA ALA A 197 -5.26 16.99 8.89
C ALA A 197 -5.81 15.58 9.10
N LEU A 198 -5.63 14.71 8.11
CA LEU A 198 -5.74 13.26 8.27
C LEU A 198 -4.38 12.71 8.64
N GLN A 199 -4.26 12.18 9.86
CA GLN A 199 -3.05 11.51 10.33
C GLN A 199 -3.01 10.06 9.84
N VAL A 200 -1.91 9.72 9.18
CA VAL A 200 -1.61 8.38 8.69
C VAL A 200 -0.29 7.93 9.31
N ASN A 201 -0.35 6.94 10.18
CA ASN A 201 0.84 6.37 10.82
C ASN A 201 1.38 5.22 9.96
N MET A 202 2.69 5.24 9.72
CA MET A 202 3.38 4.20 8.96
C MET A 202 4.48 3.55 9.81
N HIS A 203 4.58 2.24 9.74
CA HIS A 203 5.57 1.45 10.48
C HIS A 203 6.02 0.22 9.69
N SER A 204 7.25 -0.23 9.93
CA SER A 204 7.79 -1.47 9.38
C SER A 204 8.93 -1.99 10.24
N ASN A 205 9.35 -3.23 10.00
CA ASN A 205 10.48 -3.82 10.74
C ASN A 205 11.79 -3.00 10.66
N TYR A 206 11.95 -2.16 9.63
CA TYR A 206 13.15 -1.31 9.47
C TYR A 206 12.92 0.13 9.94
N ASN A 207 11.65 0.59 9.98
CA ASN A 207 11.26 1.96 10.33
C ASN A 207 12.06 3.08 9.66
N HIS A 208 12.53 2.85 8.43
CA HIS A 208 13.12 3.88 7.59
C HIS A 208 12.18 4.19 6.43
N PHE A 209 12.11 5.45 6.03
CA PHE A 209 11.21 5.92 5.01
C PHE A 209 11.90 6.91 4.09
N ASP A 210 11.70 6.75 2.79
CA ASP A 210 12.14 7.73 1.80
C ASP A 210 10.93 8.52 1.33
N LEU A 211 11.01 9.83 1.53
CA LEU A 211 10.01 10.80 1.13
C LEU A 211 10.55 11.52 -0.10
N ASP A 212 9.91 11.31 -1.25
CA ASP A 212 10.26 12.02 -2.47
C ASP A 212 9.81 13.48 -2.33
N GLN A 213 10.75 14.41 -2.17
CA GLN A 213 10.48 15.85 -2.02
C GLN A 213 11.01 16.68 -3.20
N SER A 214 10.50 17.91 -3.35
CA SER A 214 10.90 18.85 -4.41
C SER A 214 12.43 19.08 -4.51
N THR A 215 13.13 19.00 -3.38
CA THR A 215 14.58 19.20 -3.26
C THR A 215 15.39 17.91 -3.37
N GLY A 216 14.72 16.77 -3.55
CA GLY A 216 15.30 15.43 -3.58
C GLY A 216 14.64 14.50 -2.55
N THR A 217 15.13 13.26 -2.49
CA THR A 217 14.64 12.29 -1.52
C THR A 217 15.16 12.61 -0.12
N THR A 218 14.26 12.66 0.87
CA THR A 218 14.60 12.76 2.29
C THR A 218 14.38 11.41 2.95
N THR A 219 15.42 10.88 3.60
CA THR A 219 15.31 9.65 4.38
C THR A 219 15.00 10.00 5.84
N VAL A 220 13.93 9.43 6.37
CA VAL A 220 13.50 9.57 7.77
C VAL A 220 13.77 8.26 8.48
N ASP A 221 14.53 8.35 9.59
CA ASP A 221 14.73 7.25 10.51
C ASP A 221 13.72 7.35 11.66
N ALA A 222 12.62 6.60 11.54
CA ALA A 222 11.59 6.52 12.56
C ALA A 222 11.85 5.41 13.60
N THR A 223 13.08 4.91 13.73
CA THR A 223 13.48 4.14 14.91
C THR A 223 13.67 5.05 16.13
N ASN A 224 13.95 6.34 15.87
CA ASN A 224 14.16 7.36 16.88
C ASN A 224 12.94 8.28 16.97
N ASP A 225 12.48 8.49 18.19
CA ASP A 225 11.41 9.44 18.49
C ASP A 225 11.97 10.87 18.47
N GLU A 226 11.45 11.73 17.59
CA GLU A 226 11.83 13.14 17.56
C GLU A 226 11.30 13.88 18.81
N GLY A 227 10.27 13.34 19.46
CA GLY A 227 9.72 13.84 20.71
C GLY A 227 8.75 15.02 20.54
N ALA A 228 7.89 15.21 21.54
CA ALA A 228 6.76 16.15 21.47
C ALA A 228 7.14 17.63 21.29
N ALA A 229 8.39 18.02 21.61
CA ALA A 229 8.86 19.39 21.48
C ALA A 229 9.30 19.77 20.06
N VAL A 230 9.59 18.78 19.21
CA VAL A 230 9.96 18.99 17.80
C VAL A 230 8.70 19.22 16.98
N MET A 231 8.71 20.25 16.13
CA MET A 231 7.61 20.51 15.22
C MET A 231 7.63 19.54 14.05
N GLU A 232 6.47 19.29 13.47
CA GLU A 232 6.32 18.53 12.24
C GLU A 232 7.11 19.21 11.11
N HIS A 233 7.77 18.38 10.30
CA HIS A 233 8.49 18.84 9.13
C HIS A 233 7.53 19.00 7.96
N PRO A 234 7.59 20.09 7.17
CA PRO A 234 6.80 20.21 5.96
C PRO A 234 7.26 19.14 4.95
N TYR A 235 6.31 18.45 4.34
CA TYR A 235 6.57 17.60 3.18
C TYR A 235 6.46 18.49 1.94
N THR A 236 7.59 18.84 1.33
CA THR A 236 7.60 19.65 0.10
C THR A 236 7.35 18.80 -1.14
N GLU A 237 6.22 19.01 -1.82
CA GLU A 237 5.74 18.20 -2.93
C GLU A 237 6.67 18.21 -4.15
N THR A 238 7.01 17.03 -4.69
CA THR A 238 7.78 16.86 -5.95
C THR A 238 7.06 17.29 -7.21
N SER A 239 5.73 17.21 -7.21
CA SER A 239 4.89 17.45 -8.37
C SER A 239 3.54 17.99 -7.90
N ASN A 240 2.77 18.60 -8.79
CA ASN A 240 1.39 18.99 -8.47
C ASN A 240 0.40 17.82 -8.58
N THR A 241 0.88 16.59 -8.75
CA THR A 241 0.06 15.44 -9.12
C THR A 241 0.04 14.38 -8.01
N GLU A 242 1.16 13.71 -7.76
CA GLU A 242 1.26 12.57 -6.85
C GLU A 242 2.55 12.67 -6.03
N GLN A 243 2.48 12.21 -4.79
CA GLN A 243 3.58 12.06 -3.85
C GLN A 243 3.73 10.62 -3.41
N LYS A 244 4.95 10.27 -3.00
CA LYS A 244 5.31 8.91 -2.61
C LYS A 244 6.15 8.88 -1.35
N VAL A 245 5.68 8.08 -0.40
CA VAL A 245 6.46 7.58 0.72
C VAL A 245 6.83 6.13 0.45
N ARG A 246 8.13 5.84 0.41
CA ARG A 246 8.65 4.48 0.25
C ARG A 246 9.12 3.95 1.60
N TYR A 247 8.73 2.73 1.95
CA TYR A 247 9.23 2.06 3.15
C TYR A 247 10.64 1.56 2.84
N ALA A 248 11.66 2.34 3.21
CA ALA A 248 13.04 1.97 2.96
C ALA A 248 13.36 0.69 3.77
N SER A 249 13.39 -0.46 3.08
CA SER A 249 13.95 -1.69 3.63
C SER A 249 15.49 -1.59 3.61
N GLY A 250 16.18 -2.51 4.29
CA GLY A 250 17.65 -2.61 4.34
C GLY A 250 18.32 -2.78 2.96
N PRO A 251 19.38 -3.58 2.78
CA PRO A 251 20.00 -3.74 1.46
C PRO A 251 18.97 -4.23 0.41
N VAL A 252 18.44 -3.31 -0.38
CA VAL A 252 17.44 -3.61 -1.42
C VAL A 252 18.15 -4.39 -2.50
N THR A 253 18.01 -5.71 -2.48
CA THR A 253 18.38 -6.53 -3.63
C THR A 253 17.32 -6.38 -4.70
N SER A 254 17.67 -6.57 -5.97
CA SER A 254 16.73 -6.51 -7.11
C SER A 254 15.55 -7.49 -7.02
N SER A 255 15.54 -8.39 -6.02
CA SER A 255 14.52 -9.38 -5.74
C SER A 255 13.53 -9.00 -4.62
N MET A 256 13.74 -7.91 -3.89
CA MET A 256 12.86 -7.56 -2.75
C MET A 256 11.69 -6.68 -3.17
N ASN A 257 10.49 -7.00 -2.67
CA ASN A 257 9.34 -6.10 -2.73
C ASN A 257 9.51 -5.01 -1.68
N VAL A 258 9.25 -3.76 -2.06
CA VAL A 258 9.32 -2.60 -1.17
C VAL A 258 7.94 -1.98 -1.05
N GLY A 259 7.47 -1.79 0.18
CA GLY A 259 6.22 -1.10 0.45
C GLY A 259 6.25 0.35 0.02
N PHE A 260 5.11 0.89 -0.40
CA PHE A 260 4.93 2.32 -0.63
C PHE A 260 3.54 2.79 -0.20
N PHE A 261 3.42 4.09 0.03
CA PHE A 261 2.19 4.84 0.17
C PHE A 261 2.21 6.02 -0.80
N HIS A 262 1.16 6.16 -1.60
CA HIS A 262 0.97 7.26 -2.55
C HIS A 262 -0.25 8.09 -2.15
N PHE A 263 -0.19 9.39 -2.46
CA PHE A 263 -1.33 10.27 -2.37
C PHE A 263 -1.25 11.35 -3.45
N VAL A 264 -2.40 11.88 -3.83
CA VAL A 264 -2.49 12.98 -4.78
C VAL A 264 -2.51 14.31 -4.05
N ASN A 265 -1.95 15.36 -4.64
CA ASN A 265 -1.90 16.68 -3.99
C ASN A 265 -3.19 17.48 -4.13
N THR A 266 -4.29 16.79 -4.43
CA THR A 266 -5.62 17.37 -4.56
C THR A 266 -6.67 16.45 -3.97
N ALA A 267 -7.70 17.04 -3.39
CA ALA A 267 -8.91 16.36 -2.97
C ALA A 267 -10.12 16.99 -3.65
N THR A 268 -11.23 16.25 -3.72
CA THR A 268 -12.51 16.80 -4.17
C THR A 268 -13.36 17.14 -2.96
N VAL A 269 -13.83 18.38 -2.88
CA VAL A 269 -14.89 18.81 -1.97
C VAL A 269 -16.17 18.99 -2.77
N THR A 270 -17.23 18.28 -2.40
CA THR A 270 -18.57 18.48 -2.95
C THR A 270 -19.43 19.15 -1.90
N PRO A 271 -19.72 20.47 -2.02
CA PRO A 271 -20.60 21.17 -1.10
C PRO A 271 -22.05 20.69 -1.23
N ALA A 272 -22.91 21.12 -0.30
CA ALA A 272 -24.35 20.82 -0.35
C ALA A 272 -25.04 21.36 -1.62
N SER A 273 -24.46 22.36 -2.31
CA SER A 273 -24.92 22.84 -3.62
C SER A 273 -24.72 21.81 -4.75
N GLY A 274 -23.91 20.78 -4.52
CA GLY A 274 -23.70 19.66 -5.43
C GLY A 274 -22.63 19.86 -6.51
N ILE A 275 -21.98 21.03 -6.58
CA ILE A 275 -20.92 21.30 -7.56
C ILE A 275 -19.55 20.94 -6.96
N PRO A 276 -18.86 19.89 -7.44
CA PRO A 276 -17.56 19.50 -6.92
C PRO A 276 -16.48 20.55 -7.21
N GLN A 277 -15.56 20.71 -6.26
CA GLN A 277 -14.42 21.62 -6.33
C GLN A 277 -13.15 20.85 -5.99
N SER A 278 -12.09 21.09 -6.76
CA SER A 278 -10.75 20.58 -6.42
C SER A 278 -10.09 21.51 -5.41
N VAL A 279 -9.55 20.93 -4.34
CA VAL A 279 -8.80 21.65 -3.30
C VAL A 279 -7.40 21.08 -3.17
N GLN A 280 -6.42 21.92 -2.85
CA GLN A 280 -5.05 21.48 -2.65
C GLN A 280 -4.92 20.67 -1.35
N VAL A 281 -4.14 19.59 -1.41
CA VAL A 281 -3.71 18.81 -0.25
C VAL A 281 -2.22 19.05 -0.07
N VAL A 282 -1.81 19.52 1.10
CA VAL A 282 -0.39 19.62 1.50
C VAL A 282 -0.10 18.62 2.60
N ALA A 283 1.17 18.30 2.84
CA ALA A 283 1.53 17.32 3.86
C ALA A 283 2.61 17.80 4.84
N ALA A 284 2.57 17.25 6.05
CA ALA A 284 3.63 17.35 7.05
C ALA A 284 3.99 15.94 7.52
N TYR A 285 5.17 15.76 8.10
CA TYR A 285 5.56 14.48 8.70
C TYR A 285 6.38 14.66 9.96
N LYS A 286 6.38 13.62 10.79
CA LYS A 286 7.20 13.55 12.01
C LYS A 286 7.41 12.09 12.40
N ALA A 287 8.60 11.75 12.87
CA ALA A 287 8.84 10.47 13.53
C ALA A 287 8.54 10.62 15.02
N GLU A 288 7.45 10.02 15.48
CA GLU A 288 7.03 10.16 16.87
C GLU A 288 6.40 8.88 17.40
N LYS A 289 6.57 8.64 18.70
CA LYS A 289 5.92 7.53 19.38
C LYS A 289 4.41 7.62 19.37
N ASP A 290 3.78 6.46 19.28
CA ASP A 290 2.39 6.21 19.59
C ASP A 290 2.32 4.91 20.40
N GLY A 291 2.17 5.03 21.72
CA GLY A 291 2.35 3.91 22.64
C GLY A 291 3.80 3.38 22.67
N PRO A 292 4.02 2.06 22.53
CA PRO A 292 5.35 1.45 22.60
C PRO A 292 6.16 1.56 21.30
N GLU A 293 5.52 1.91 20.18
CA GLU A 293 6.13 1.93 18.86
C GLU A 293 6.35 3.38 18.38
N THR A 294 7.37 3.57 17.55
CA THR A 294 7.63 4.83 16.85
C THR A 294 7.13 4.71 15.43
N PHE A 295 6.34 5.68 14.98
CA PHE A 295 5.77 5.70 13.63
C PHE A 295 6.32 6.90 12.85
N LEU A 296 6.43 6.75 11.53
CA LEU A 296 6.36 7.92 10.66
C LEU A 296 4.89 8.37 10.62
N LYS A 297 4.58 9.48 11.28
CA LYS A 297 3.27 10.12 11.21
C LYS A 297 3.26 11.07 10.02
N LEU A 298 2.37 10.84 9.06
CA LEU A 298 2.12 11.71 7.91
C LEU A 298 0.78 12.41 8.10
N TYR A 299 0.75 13.72 7.90
CA TYR A 299 -0.43 14.56 8.09
C TYR A 299 -0.86 15.13 6.74
N LEU A 300 -1.93 14.57 6.16
CA LEU A 300 -2.51 15.05 4.90
C LEU A 300 -3.51 16.17 5.20
N VAL A 301 -3.20 17.40 4.80
CA VAL A 301 -3.91 18.61 5.20
C VAL A 301 -4.86 19.09 4.12
N TYR A 302 -6.11 19.29 4.51
CA TYR A 302 -7.20 19.84 3.69
C TYR A 302 -7.56 21.26 4.18
N PRO A 303 -7.93 22.18 3.27
CA PRO A 303 -8.45 23.48 3.67
C PRO A 303 -9.84 23.34 4.30
N TYR A 304 -10.30 24.43 4.93
CA TYR A 304 -11.70 24.58 5.34
C TYR A 304 -12.64 24.23 4.19
N PHE A 305 -13.72 23.51 4.52
CA PHE A 305 -14.86 23.31 3.63
C PHE A 305 -16.17 23.53 4.40
N PRO A 306 -17.22 24.08 3.74
CA PRO A 306 -18.48 24.38 4.41
C PRO A 306 -19.13 23.15 5.03
N SER A 307 -19.88 23.35 6.12
CA SER A 307 -20.73 22.31 6.69
C SER A 307 -21.72 21.76 5.64
N GLY A 308 -22.01 20.47 5.70
CA GLY A 308 -22.79 19.77 4.67
C GLY A 308 -21.97 19.30 3.47
N SER A 309 -20.68 19.61 3.40
CA SER A 309 -19.81 19.16 2.30
C SER A 309 -19.30 17.72 2.51
N THR A 310 -18.95 17.07 1.40
CA THR A 310 -18.24 15.79 1.37
C THR A 310 -16.84 16.00 0.79
N LEU A 311 -15.81 15.67 1.55
CA LEU A 311 -14.42 15.58 1.12
C LEU A 311 -14.14 14.15 0.64
N VAL A 312 -13.48 14.01 -0.52
CA VAL A 312 -12.97 12.74 -1.06
C VAL A 312 -11.50 12.93 -1.44
N HIS A 313 -10.64 12.07 -0.93
CA HIS A 313 -9.22 12.02 -1.28
C HIS A 313 -8.83 10.57 -1.60
N ASP A 314 -7.91 10.35 -2.55
CA ASP A 314 -7.66 9.03 -3.15
C ASP A 314 -6.21 8.52 -2.92
N PRO A 315 -5.75 8.30 -1.67
CA PRO A 315 -4.48 7.63 -1.44
C PRO A 315 -4.45 6.17 -1.95
N SER A 316 -3.26 5.60 -2.04
CA SER A 316 -3.04 4.18 -2.27
C SER A 316 -1.82 3.66 -1.54
N PHE A 317 -1.76 2.35 -1.37
CA PHE A 317 -0.58 1.67 -0.86
C PHE A 317 -0.33 0.41 -1.67
N GLY A 318 0.91 -0.06 -1.67
CA GLY A 318 1.24 -1.25 -2.43
C GLY A 318 2.68 -1.68 -2.29
N LEU A 319 3.07 -2.59 -3.19
CA LEU A 319 4.41 -3.11 -3.30
C LEU A 319 5.00 -2.72 -4.64
N GLN A 320 6.26 -2.30 -4.61
CA GLN A 320 7.07 -2.05 -5.80
C GLN A 320 8.38 -2.81 -5.67
N GLY A 321 8.78 -3.52 -6.73
CA GLY A 321 9.99 -4.35 -6.74
C GLY A 321 9.69 -5.84 -6.94
N GLY A 322 10.75 -6.64 -7.09
CA GLY A 322 10.67 -8.09 -7.33
C GLY A 322 10.42 -8.48 -8.80
N LEU A 323 11.32 -9.29 -9.37
CA LEU A 323 10.94 -10.15 -10.50
C LEU A 323 9.79 -11.07 -10.01
N PRO A 324 8.81 -11.42 -10.86
CA PRO A 324 7.78 -12.38 -10.49
C PRO A 324 8.49 -13.62 -9.95
N THR A 325 8.16 -14.00 -8.72
CA THR A 325 8.71 -15.17 -8.02
C THR A 325 8.79 -16.31 -9.02
N LEU A 326 10.01 -16.72 -9.38
CA LEU A 326 10.17 -17.94 -10.16
C LEU A 326 9.51 -19.03 -9.33
N TYR A 327 8.42 -19.59 -9.83
CA TYR A 327 7.87 -20.83 -9.31
C TYR A 327 8.97 -21.88 -9.45
N ILE A 328 9.82 -22.05 -8.43
CA ILE A 328 10.57 -23.28 -8.26
C ILE A 328 9.53 -24.28 -7.76
N ILE A 329 8.70 -24.76 -8.70
CA ILE A 329 8.04 -26.04 -8.54
C ILE A 329 9.16 -27.01 -8.20
N ALA A 330 9.04 -27.66 -7.04
CA ALA A 330 9.88 -28.77 -6.63
C ALA A 330 9.78 -29.88 -7.69
N GLY A 331 10.60 -29.76 -8.72
CA GLY A 331 10.77 -30.66 -9.86
C GLY A 331 12.05 -30.37 -10.64
N GLY A 332 12.90 -29.46 -10.13
CA GLY A 332 14.07 -28.92 -10.82
C GLY A 332 15.43 -29.27 -10.20
N ALA A 333 15.50 -30.20 -9.24
CA ALA A 333 16.80 -30.73 -8.78
C ALA A 333 17.46 -31.66 -9.83
N GLY A 334 16.76 -32.02 -10.92
CA GLY A 334 17.27 -32.91 -11.96
C GLY A 334 18.00 -32.25 -13.13
N VAL A 335 17.84 -30.94 -13.37
CA VAL A 335 18.30 -30.33 -14.64
C VAL A 335 19.59 -29.52 -14.49
N ALA A 336 19.88 -28.94 -13.32
CA ALA A 336 21.17 -28.29 -13.07
C ALA A 336 22.33 -29.30 -12.92
N GLY A 337 22.04 -30.55 -12.54
CA GLY A 337 23.03 -31.63 -12.48
C GLY A 337 23.48 -32.14 -13.85
N LEU A 338 22.65 -32.02 -14.90
CA LEU A 338 22.99 -32.56 -16.22
C LEU A 338 23.93 -31.64 -17.02
N ALA A 339 23.83 -30.32 -16.84
CA ALA A 339 24.72 -29.36 -17.49
C ALA A 339 26.16 -29.44 -16.95
N ALA A 340 26.33 -29.66 -15.65
CA ALA A 340 27.65 -29.85 -15.04
C ALA A 340 28.30 -31.19 -15.48
N VAL A 341 27.52 -32.26 -15.62
CA VAL A 341 28.04 -33.57 -16.05
C VAL A 341 28.39 -33.58 -17.55
N LEU A 342 27.65 -32.87 -18.41
CA LEU A 342 27.95 -32.79 -19.84
C LEU A 342 29.21 -31.95 -20.12
N VAL A 343 29.46 -30.87 -19.38
CA VAL A 343 30.68 -30.05 -19.55
C VAL A 343 31.93 -30.79 -19.06
N ILE A 344 31.82 -31.59 -18.00
CA ILE A 344 32.94 -32.41 -17.49
C ILE A 344 33.26 -33.57 -18.45
N ARG A 345 32.25 -34.23 -19.04
CA ARG A 345 32.49 -35.35 -19.97
C ARG A 345 33.02 -34.90 -21.34
N HIS A 346 32.67 -33.69 -21.80
CA HIS A 346 33.14 -33.18 -23.09
C HIS A 346 34.59 -32.66 -23.03
N ARG A 347 35.02 -32.05 -21.91
CA ARG A 347 36.44 -31.67 -21.72
C ARG A 347 37.37 -32.86 -21.55
N HIS A 348 36.92 -33.97 -20.96
CA HIS A 348 37.78 -35.15 -20.76
C HIS A 348 38.05 -35.95 -22.06
N LEU A 349 37.19 -35.84 -23.07
CA LEU A 349 37.37 -36.53 -24.36
C LEU A 349 38.27 -35.76 -25.34
N GLN A 350 38.45 -34.45 -25.18
CA GLN A 350 39.35 -33.66 -26.03
C GLN A 350 40.82 -33.72 -25.60
N VAL A 351 41.13 -34.20 -24.38
CA VAL A 351 42.52 -34.34 -23.89
C VAL A 351 43.16 -35.68 -24.32
N GLN A 352 42.41 -36.63 -24.86
CA GLN A 352 42.94 -37.93 -25.31
C GLN A 352 43.17 -38.09 -26.82
N ARG A 353 43.06 -37.01 -27.62
CA ARG A 353 43.43 -37.04 -29.04
C ARG A 353 44.59 -36.09 -29.35
N PHE A 354 45.79 -36.49 -28.91
CA PHE A 354 47.01 -36.15 -29.61
C PHE A 354 47.58 -37.42 -30.25
N PRO A 355 47.74 -37.48 -31.59
CA PRO A 355 48.49 -38.55 -32.22
C PRO A 355 49.99 -38.32 -31.99
N LYS A 356 50.70 -39.38 -31.61
CA LYS A 356 52.15 -39.44 -31.74
C LYS A 356 52.51 -39.28 -33.22
N SER A 357 53.47 -38.41 -33.54
CA SER A 357 54.18 -38.48 -34.81
C SER A 357 55.68 -38.22 -34.63
N LYS A 358 56.42 -39.30 -34.90
CA LYS A 358 57.86 -39.49 -35.14
C LYS A 358 58.83 -39.21 -34.00
#